data_AF-K3Y7S5-F1
#
_entry.id   AF-K3Y7S5-F1
#
_cell.length_a   1.000
_cell.length_b   1.000
_cell.length_c   1.000
_cell.angle_alpha   90.00
_cell.angle_beta   90.00
_cell.angle_gamma   90.00
#
_symmetry.space_group_name_H-M   'P 1'
#
loop_
_entity.id
_entity.type
_entity.pdbx_description
1 polymer ?
#
loop_
_entity_poly.entity_id
_entity_poly.type
_entity_poly.pdbx_seq_one_letter_code
_entity_poly.pdbx_strand_id
1 'polypeptide(L)'
;MKYHGGASPQFALKKEIEHNPRFSHQDSAANNTRPPKRCQSRPYKLNHTTFCTRVYVGCHSWETALIVQAICGTGLTEEFCSALQKAHEFLKNAQVTQNLPDYKSYYRERTKGSWTLTNGENFWPIADTTAESLKAVLLLSNINPELVGDPIKEERLYDAVDCLLSYVNKDGTLSSAECKRTTSWVEFINPSESFRNIIVDYPYPECTSSLIQALVLFRGICPMYRHEEIEKIIKRGASFLEKTQRKDGSWYGSWAVCFTYATFFAIKGLVAAGRMYHNSLSIRKACNFLLSKQLITGGWGENYLSCQIEEYVCSGSPHAVNTAMAMLALLYAGQIEYDPTPLYRAAKELINMQMEGGEFPQQEIVGNFNSSLFFNYTNYRNLFPIWALGEFRRRLLAKRG
;
A
#
# COMPACT_ATOMS: atom_id res chain seq x y z
N MET A 1 16.36 35.43 42.06
CA MET A 1 15.37 36.52 41.87
C MET A 1 14.21 35.96 41.06
N LYS A 2 12.98 36.19 41.54
CA LYS A 2 11.72 35.75 40.94
C LYS A 2 11.50 36.48 39.60
N TYR A 3 11.07 35.77 38.57
CA TYR A 3 10.51 36.39 37.35
C TYR A 3 8.98 36.44 37.47
N HIS A 4 8.45 37.66 37.45
CA HIS A 4 7.03 37.96 37.37
C HIS A 4 6.51 37.76 35.94
N GLY A 5 5.25 37.35 35.84
CA GLY A 5 4.55 37.09 34.59
C GLY A 5 4.26 38.33 33.74
N GLY A 6 4.23 38.11 32.43
CA GLY A 6 3.75 39.04 31.40
C GLY A 6 2.98 38.25 30.34
N ALA A 7 1.81 38.79 29.97
CA ALA A 7 0.78 38.12 29.18
C ALA A 7 1.16 37.83 27.71
N SER A 8 0.55 36.78 27.17
CA SER A 8 0.65 36.28 25.78
C SER A 8 0.13 37.28 24.72
N PRO A 9 0.75 37.36 23.52
CA PRO A 9 0.36 38.26 22.44
C PRO A 9 -0.85 37.79 21.60
N GLN A 10 -1.82 37.08 22.21
CA GLN A 10 -3.04 36.60 21.54
C GLN A 10 -4.18 37.64 21.44
N PHE A 11 -4.02 38.85 21.99
CA PHE A 11 -5.11 39.85 22.04
C PHE A 11 -5.06 40.97 20.98
N ALA A 12 -4.03 41.02 20.12
CA ALA A 12 -3.91 42.10 19.14
C ALA A 12 -4.56 41.82 17.77
N LEU A 13 -4.83 40.56 17.40
CA LEU A 13 -5.40 40.22 16.08
C LEU A 13 -6.93 40.17 16.02
N LYS A 14 -7.62 40.43 17.15
CA LYS A 14 -9.09 40.33 17.21
C LYS A 14 -9.82 41.62 16.85
N LYS A 15 -9.11 42.75 16.68
CA LYS A 15 -9.73 44.08 16.45
C LYS A 15 -9.66 44.62 15.01
N GLU A 16 -8.98 43.95 14.08
CA GLU A 16 -8.90 44.43 12.68
C GLU A 16 -9.83 43.70 11.70
N ILE A 17 -10.55 42.66 12.12
CA ILE A 17 -11.47 41.91 11.24
C ILE A 17 -12.91 42.49 11.27
N GLU A 18 -13.27 43.27 12.30
CA GLU A 18 -14.66 43.71 12.51
C GLU A 18 -15.12 44.89 11.63
N HIS A 19 -14.27 45.51 10.80
CA HIS A 19 -14.64 46.71 10.02
C HIS A 19 -14.31 46.64 8.52
N ASN A 20 -14.26 45.43 7.91
CA ASN A 20 -14.09 45.31 6.45
C ASN A 20 -15.46 45.17 5.74
N PRO A 21 -15.98 46.20 5.05
CA PRO A 21 -17.29 46.18 4.40
C PRO A 21 -17.36 45.31 3.12
N ARG A 22 -16.37 44.47 2.83
CA ARG A 22 -16.37 43.56 1.66
C ARG A 22 -17.02 42.19 1.90
N PHE A 23 -17.56 41.93 3.09
CA PHE A 23 -18.19 40.64 3.44
C PHE A 23 -19.72 40.72 3.67
N SER A 24 -20.37 41.84 3.37
CA SER A 24 -21.79 42.06 3.71
C SER A 24 -22.79 41.77 2.58
N HIS A 25 -22.48 40.87 1.64
CA HIS A 25 -23.47 40.33 0.71
C HIS A 25 -23.16 38.88 0.38
N GLN A 26 -23.74 37.96 1.16
CA GLN A 26 -24.08 36.64 0.64
C GLN A 26 -25.36 36.15 1.31
N ASP A 27 -26.31 35.85 0.45
CA ASP A 27 -27.71 35.61 0.71
C ASP A 27 -27.98 34.42 1.63
N SER A 28 -29.07 34.58 2.35
CA SER A 28 -29.84 33.56 3.05
C SER A 28 -30.19 32.38 2.13
N ALA A 29 -29.46 31.28 2.25
CA ALA A 29 -29.90 29.96 1.83
C ALA A 29 -29.30 28.90 2.76
N ALA A 30 -29.77 28.89 4.02
CA ALA A 30 -29.56 27.76 4.93
C ALA A 30 -30.35 26.55 4.42
N ASN A 31 -29.84 25.90 3.37
CA ASN A 31 -30.39 24.65 2.87
C ASN A 31 -29.93 23.52 3.80
N ASN A 32 -30.91 22.98 4.50
CA ASN A 32 -30.85 21.86 5.43
C ASN A 32 -30.41 20.57 4.70
N THR A 33 -29.12 20.47 4.38
CA THR A 33 -28.54 19.29 3.74
C THR A 33 -27.99 18.36 4.82
N ARG A 34 -28.78 17.33 5.17
CA ARG A 34 -28.21 16.14 5.82
C ARG A 34 -27.06 15.65 4.95
N PRO A 35 -25.91 15.21 5.52
CA PRO A 35 -24.88 14.57 4.72
C PRO A 35 -25.54 13.43 3.92
N PRO A 36 -25.25 13.30 2.60
CA PRO A 36 -25.88 12.31 1.77
C PRO A 36 -25.74 10.93 2.42
N LYS A 37 -26.82 10.13 2.42
CA LYS A 37 -26.90 8.80 3.07
C LYS A 37 -25.73 7.85 2.73
N ARG A 38 -24.95 8.14 1.68
CA ARG A 38 -23.78 7.38 1.21
C ARG A 38 -22.45 7.73 1.90
N CYS A 39 -22.32 8.85 2.61
CA CYS A 39 -21.07 9.26 3.28
C CYS A 39 -20.92 8.75 4.72
N GLN A 40 -21.88 7.98 5.24
CA GLN A 40 -21.77 7.44 6.59
C GLN A 40 -20.99 6.12 6.58
N SER A 41 -19.79 6.12 7.17
CA SER A 41 -19.14 4.88 7.59
C SER A 41 -20.06 4.20 8.60
N ARG A 42 -20.81 3.18 8.15
CA ARG A 42 -21.72 2.46 9.05
C ARG A 42 -20.88 1.73 10.10
N PRO A 43 -21.26 1.81 11.39
CA PRO A 43 -20.65 0.99 12.42
C PRO A 43 -20.71 -0.48 12.00
N TYR A 44 -19.63 -1.23 12.23
CA TYR A 44 -19.64 -2.67 12.06
C TYR A 44 -19.67 -3.34 13.42
N LYS A 45 -20.29 -4.51 13.47
CA LYS A 45 -20.40 -5.32 14.68
C LYS A 45 -19.10 -6.10 14.84
N LEU A 46 -18.33 -5.79 15.88
CA LEU A 46 -17.09 -6.50 16.20
C LEU A 46 -17.39 -7.82 16.92
N ASN A 47 -18.38 -7.81 17.82
CA ASN A 47 -18.91 -8.98 18.51
C ASN A 47 -20.36 -8.72 18.95
N HIS A 48 -20.98 -9.63 19.72
CA HIS A 48 -22.39 -9.51 20.12
C HIS A 48 -22.75 -8.19 20.82
N THR A 49 -21.79 -7.53 21.48
CA THR A 49 -22.02 -6.35 22.33
C THR A 49 -21.30 -5.08 21.86
N THR A 50 -20.34 -5.18 20.93
CA THR A 50 -19.44 -4.06 20.57
C THR A 50 -19.62 -3.67 19.11
N PHE A 51 -19.91 -2.38 18.89
CA PHE A 51 -19.87 -1.75 17.57
C PHE A 51 -18.62 -0.88 17.47
N CYS A 52 -17.90 -0.98 16.36
CA CYS A 52 -16.74 -0.16 16.07
C CYS A 52 -16.98 0.66 14.80
N THR A 53 -16.45 1.88 14.79
CA THR A 53 -16.40 2.71 13.59
C THR A 53 -15.20 2.27 12.75
N ARG A 54 -15.36 2.30 11.43
CA ARG A 54 -14.26 1.99 10.51
C ARG A 54 -13.33 3.20 10.40
N VAL A 55 -12.02 2.97 10.26
CA VAL A 55 -11.03 4.02 9.99
C VAL A 55 -11.28 4.67 8.62
N TYR A 56 -11.76 3.88 7.66
CA TYR A 56 -12.16 4.33 6.34
C TYR A 56 -13.40 3.55 5.87
N VAL A 57 -14.08 3.99 4.81
CA VAL A 57 -15.32 3.33 4.34
C VAL A 57 -15.09 1.85 3.98
N GLY A 58 -13.87 1.49 3.59
CA GLY A 58 -13.38 0.12 3.41
C GLY A 58 -12.09 0.08 2.59
N CYS A 59 -11.58 -1.10 2.30
CA CYS A 59 -10.34 -1.30 1.53
C CYS A 59 -10.55 -2.30 0.37
N HIS A 60 -11.76 -2.31 -0.20
CA HIS A 60 -12.22 -3.31 -1.18
C HIS A 60 -11.29 -3.44 -2.41
N SER A 61 -10.94 -2.34 -3.10
CA SER A 61 -10.04 -2.41 -4.27
C SER A 61 -8.63 -2.82 -3.88
N TRP A 62 -8.12 -2.29 -2.76
CA TRP A 62 -6.81 -2.65 -2.24
C TRP A 62 -6.69 -4.15 -1.96
N GLU A 63 -7.59 -4.70 -1.15
CA GLU A 63 -7.54 -6.12 -0.79
C GLU A 63 -7.87 -7.02 -1.99
N THR A 64 -8.84 -6.65 -2.84
CA THR A 64 -9.17 -7.44 -4.03
C THR A 64 -7.98 -7.52 -4.98
N ALA A 65 -7.27 -6.42 -5.21
CA ALA A 65 -6.09 -6.39 -6.06
C ALA A 65 -4.95 -7.27 -5.53
N LEU A 66 -4.72 -7.29 -4.21
CA LEU A 66 -3.71 -8.15 -3.60
C LEU A 66 -4.15 -9.63 -3.59
N ILE A 67 -5.43 -9.93 -3.38
CA ILE A 67 -5.98 -11.30 -3.44
C ILE A 67 -5.82 -11.88 -4.86
N VAL A 68 -6.12 -11.10 -5.89
CA VAL A 68 -5.90 -11.52 -7.29
C VAL A 68 -4.42 -11.85 -7.52
N GLN A 69 -3.51 -10.97 -7.08
CA GLN A 69 -2.07 -11.23 -7.18
C GLN A 69 -1.64 -12.49 -6.41
N ALA A 70 -2.20 -12.72 -5.22
CA ALA A 70 -1.92 -13.90 -4.40
C ALA A 70 -2.33 -15.19 -5.12
N ILE A 71 -3.56 -15.25 -5.62
CA ILE A 71 -4.07 -16.42 -6.37
C ILE A 71 -3.26 -16.64 -7.64
N CYS A 72 -2.93 -15.59 -8.39
CA CYS A 72 -2.07 -15.71 -9.57
C CYS A 72 -0.67 -16.26 -9.20
N GLY A 73 -0.11 -15.82 -8.07
CA GLY A 73 1.19 -16.28 -7.57
C GLY A 73 1.21 -17.74 -7.11
N THR A 74 0.05 -18.32 -6.73
CA THR A 74 -0.03 -19.74 -6.37
C THR A 74 -0.03 -20.67 -7.59
N GLY A 75 -0.38 -20.14 -8.77
CA GLY A 75 -0.61 -20.94 -9.99
C GLY A 75 -1.92 -21.72 -9.98
N LEU A 76 -2.86 -21.42 -9.07
CA LEU A 76 -4.15 -22.10 -8.94
C LEU A 76 -5.30 -21.31 -9.58
N THR A 77 -5.04 -20.57 -10.65
CA THR A 77 -6.01 -19.66 -11.27
C THR A 77 -7.25 -20.37 -11.81
N GLU A 78 -7.11 -21.60 -12.31
CA GLU A 78 -8.24 -22.41 -12.79
C GLU A 78 -9.16 -22.86 -11.65
N GLU A 79 -8.58 -23.28 -10.52
CA GLU A 79 -9.32 -23.73 -9.34
C GLU A 79 -10.15 -22.59 -8.72
N PHE A 80 -9.63 -21.36 -8.79
CA PHE A 80 -10.27 -20.16 -8.27
C PHE A 80 -10.91 -19.28 -9.36
N CYS A 81 -11.16 -19.81 -10.57
CA CYS A 81 -11.61 -19.02 -11.71
C CYS A 81 -12.89 -18.20 -11.44
N SER A 82 -13.90 -18.79 -10.78
CA SER A 82 -15.15 -18.09 -10.45
C SER A 82 -14.93 -16.90 -9.50
N ALA A 83 -14.02 -17.02 -8.54
CA ALA A 83 -13.66 -15.92 -7.65
C ALA A 83 -12.88 -14.83 -8.40
N LEU A 84 -11.95 -15.23 -9.27
CA LEU A 84 -11.18 -14.30 -10.11
C LEU A 84 -12.06 -13.56 -11.10
N GLN A 85 -13.06 -14.20 -11.70
CA GLN A 85 -14.03 -13.55 -12.59
C GLN A 85 -14.79 -12.43 -11.86
N LYS A 86 -15.29 -12.71 -10.65
CA LYS A 86 -15.97 -11.69 -9.82
C LYS A 86 -15.03 -10.57 -9.40
N ALA A 87 -13.79 -10.89 -9.04
CA ALA A 87 -12.77 -9.90 -8.72
C ALA A 87 -12.45 -9.01 -9.92
N HIS A 88 -12.35 -9.60 -11.11
CA HIS A 88 -12.12 -8.89 -12.36
C HIS A 88 -13.27 -7.93 -12.69
N GLU A 89 -14.51 -8.40 -12.60
CA GLU A 89 -15.71 -7.58 -12.78
C GLU A 89 -15.75 -6.42 -11.77
N PHE A 90 -15.48 -6.71 -10.49
CA PHE A 90 -15.42 -5.69 -9.45
C PHE A 90 -14.37 -4.62 -9.77
N LEU A 91 -13.14 -5.00 -10.11
CA LEU A 91 -12.07 -4.04 -10.43
C LEU A 91 -12.41 -3.23 -11.69
N LYS A 92 -13.03 -3.84 -12.71
CA LYS A 92 -13.52 -3.11 -13.90
C LYS A 92 -14.60 -2.09 -13.54
N ASN A 93 -15.48 -2.39 -12.59
CA ASN A 93 -16.54 -1.48 -12.16
C ASN A 93 -16.05 -0.41 -11.17
N ALA A 94 -15.03 -0.72 -10.38
CA ALA A 94 -14.47 0.17 -9.37
C ALA A 94 -13.51 1.24 -9.93
N GLN A 95 -13.03 1.10 -11.17
CA GLN A 95 -12.17 2.12 -11.76
C GLN A 95 -12.96 3.40 -12.03
N VAL A 96 -12.40 4.53 -11.61
CA VAL A 96 -12.98 5.86 -11.83
C VAL A 96 -12.82 6.24 -13.30
N THR A 97 -13.93 6.41 -14.04
CA THR A 97 -13.92 6.65 -15.49
C THR A 97 -13.91 8.12 -15.89
N GLN A 98 -14.07 9.03 -14.92
CA GLN A 98 -14.11 10.48 -15.16
C GLN A 98 -13.50 11.27 -14.00
N ASN A 99 -13.04 12.48 -14.30
CA ASN A 99 -12.68 13.45 -13.26
C ASN A 99 -13.95 14.09 -12.67
N LEU A 100 -13.87 14.57 -11.43
CA LEU A 100 -14.88 15.48 -10.91
C LEU A 100 -14.82 16.81 -11.70
N PRO A 101 -15.96 17.49 -11.94
CA PRO A 101 -15.97 18.84 -12.48
C PRO A 101 -15.10 19.78 -11.62
N ASP A 102 -14.35 20.67 -12.26
CA ASP A 102 -13.54 21.70 -11.60
C ASP A 102 -12.57 21.20 -10.51
N TYR A 103 -12.18 19.92 -10.56
CA TYR A 103 -11.38 19.27 -9.52
C TYR A 103 -10.08 20.02 -9.17
N LYS A 104 -9.45 20.67 -10.16
CA LYS A 104 -8.24 21.49 -9.97
C LYS A 104 -8.48 22.72 -9.09
N SER A 105 -9.66 23.33 -9.18
CA SER A 105 -10.05 24.48 -8.33
C SER A 105 -10.15 24.10 -6.85
N TYR A 106 -10.25 22.80 -6.55
CA TYR A 106 -10.30 22.24 -5.22
C TYR A 106 -9.02 21.46 -4.86
N TYR A 107 -7.91 21.76 -5.54
CA TYR A 107 -6.60 21.16 -5.31
C TYR A 107 -6.57 19.63 -5.44
N ARG A 108 -7.50 19.03 -6.18
CA ARG A 108 -7.50 17.59 -6.44
C ARG A 108 -6.61 17.27 -7.62
N GLU A 109 -5.98 16.10 -7.60
CA GLU A 109 -5.35 15.53 -8.79
C GLU A 109 -6.36 14.86 -9.73
N ARG A 110 -5.90 14.50 -10.94
CA ARG A 110 -6.66 13.68 -11.90
C ARG A 110 -7.17 12.42 -11.21
N THR A 111 -8.41 12.01 -11.45
CA THR A 111 -8.99 10.75 -10.94
C THR A 111 -9.39 9.79 -12.06
N LYS A 112 -9.57 10.27 -13.30
CA LYS A 112 -9.88 9.42 -14.46
C LYS A 112 -8.78 8.39 -14.68
N GLY A 113 -9.14 7.12 -14.56
CA GLY A 113 -8.27 5.94 -14.67
C GLY A 113 -7.89 5.31 -13.33
N SER A 114 -8.15 5.98 -12.21
CA SER A 114 -7.69 5.53 -10.89
C SER A 114 -8.56 4.44 -10.25
N TRP A 115 -8.01 3.82 -9.21
CA TRP A 115 -8.78 3.13 -8.17
C TRP A 115 -8.60 3.83 -6.84
N THR A 116 -9.70 3.91 -6.09
CA THR A 116 -9.73 4.39 -4.70
C THR A 116 -9.52 3.17 -3.79
N LEU A 117 -9.24 3.37 -2.48
CA LEU A 117 -9.17 2.25 -1.54
C LEU A 117 -10.44 1.37 -1.55
N THR A 118 -11.59 1.95 -1.89
CA THR A 118 -12.92 1.32 -1.81
C THR A 118 -13.40 0.79 -3.17
N ASN A 119 -14.48 1.35 -3.71
CA ASN A 119 -15.21 0.89 -4.88
C ASN A 119 -15.28 1.97 -5.98
N GLY A 120 -14.46 3.02 -5.88
CA GLY A 120 -14.44 4.14 -6.83
C GLY A 120 -15.43 5.28 -6.53
N GLU A 121 -16.51 5.04 -5.78
CA GLU A 121 -17.61 6.01 -5.64
C GLU A 121 -17.23 7.33 -4.93
N ASN A 122 -16.15 7.33 -4.14
CA ASN A 122 -15.70 8.52 -3.42
C ASN A 122 -14.75 9.40 -4.24
N PHE A 123 -14.35 8.96 -5.45
CA PHE A 123 -13.43 9.67 -6.34
C PHE A 123 -12.11 10.08 -5.66
N TRP A 124 -11.69 9.42 -4.57
CA TRP A 124 -10.45 9.74 -3.85
C TRP A 124 -9.38 8.69 -4.13
N PRO A 125 -8.58 8.88 -5.19
CA PRO A 125 -7.59 7.90 -5.60
C PRO A 125 -6.50 7.79 -4.53
N ILE A 126 -5.98 6.58 -4.38
CA ILE A 126 -4.72 6.35 -3.69
C ILE A 126 -3.78 5.71 -4.71
N ALA A 127 -2.57 6.26 -4.79
CA ALA A 127 -1.66 6.04 -5.89
C ALA A 127 -1.20 4.57 -5.94
N ASP A 128 -0.84 3.98 -4.80
CA ASP A 128 -0.51 2.56 -4.72
C ASP A 128 -1.70 1.65 -4.98
N THR A 129 -2.90 2.00 -4.54
CA THR A 129 -4.12 1.23 -4.81
C THR A 129 -4.43 1.21 -6.30
N THR A 130 -4.21 2.33 -7.00
CA THR A 130 -4.29 2.38 -8.46
C THR A 130 -3.25 1.48 -9.10
N ALA A 131 -2.00 1.50 -8.62
CA ALA A 131 -0.93 0.65 -9.14
C ALA A 131 -1.20 -0.85 -8.89
N GLU A 132 -1.58 -1.25 -7.67
CA GLU A 132 -1.95 -2.62 -7.31
C GLU A 132 -3.14 -3.12 -8.13
N SER A 133 -4.18 -2.29 -8.29
CA SER A 133 -5.36 -2.63 -9.09
C SER A 133 -5.03 -2.76 -10.57
N LEU A 134 -4.17 -1.89 -11.11
CA LEU A 134 -3.65 -2.00 -12.48
C LEU A 134 -2.90 -3.33 -12.65
N LYS A 135 -2.01 -3.72 -11.72
CA LYS A 135 -1.33 -5.02 -11.78
C LYS A 135 -2.32 -6.18 -11.79
N ALA A 136 -3.32 -6.15 -10.92
CA ALA A 136 -4.33 -7.19 -10.83
C ALA A 136 -5.08 -7.37 -12.16
N VAL A 137 -5.56 -6.28 -12.78
CA VAL A 137 -6.27 -6.39 -14.07
C VAL A 137 -5.35 -6.82 -15.22
N LEU A 138 -4.07 -6.41 -15.21
CA LEU A 138 -3.09 -6.87 -16.20
C LEU A 138 -2.79 -8.37 -16.05
N LEU A 139 -2.66 -8.88 -14.82
CA LEU A 139 -2.49 -10.31 -14.56
C LEU A 139 -3.71 -11.12 -15.02
N LEU A 140 -4.92 -10.64 -14.70
CA LEU A 140 -6.16 -11.28 -15.13
C LEU A 140 -6.31 -11.28 -16.65
N SER A 141 -5.82 -10.25 -17.34
CA SER A 141 -5.84 -10.17 -18.81
C SER A 141 -4.97 -11.23 -19.50
N ASN A 142 -4.06 -11.87 -18.77
CA ASN A 142 -3.23 -12.99 -19.28
C ASN A 142 -3.85 -14.37 -19.02
N ILE A 143 -5.01 -14.44 -18.36
CA ILE A 143 -5.75 -15.69 -18.12
C ILE A 143 -6.81 -15.85 -19.23
N ASN A 144 -7.17 -17.08 -19.58
CA ASN A 144 -8.22 -17.35 -20.56
C ASN A 144 -9.51 -16.56 -20.22
N PRO A 145 -10.02 -15.70 -21.12
CA PRO A 145 -11.26 -14.94 -20.91
C PRO A 145 -12.48 -15.79 -20.58
N GLU A 146 -12.53 -17.06 -20.99
CA GLU A 146 -13.60 -17.99 -20.60
C GLU A 146 -13.64 -18.27 -19.09
N LEU A 147 -12.49 -18.14 -18.41
CA LEU A 147 -12.36 -18.37 -16.97
C LEU A 147 -12.61 -17.11 -16.14
N VAL A 148 -12.15 -15.94 -16.63
CA VAL A 148 -12.12 -14.69 -15.82
C VAL A 148 -12.86 -13.51 -16.47
N GLY A 149 -13.52 -13.74 -17.60
CA GLY A 149 -14.19 -12.72 -18.39
C GLY A 149 -13.23 -11.86 -19.22
N ASP A 150 -13.81 -11.06 -20.12
CA ASP A 150 -13.03 -10.26 -21.07
C ASP A 150 -12.09 -9.27 -20.37
N PRO A 151 -10.87 -9.07 -20.91
CA PRO A 151 -9.94 -8.04 -20.47
C PRO A 151 -10.58 -6.65 -20.44
N ILE A 152 -10.07 -5.81 -19.56
CA ILE A 152 -10.41 -4.38 -19.57
C ILE A 152 -9.92 -3.74 -20.88
N LYS A 153 -10.72 -2.83 -21.46
CA LYS A 153 -10.35 -2.11 -22.69
C LYS A 153 -9.01 -1.37 -22.52
N GLU A 154 -8.18 -1.41 -23.55
CA GLU A 154 -6.84 -0.83 -23.53
C GLU A 154 -6.82 0.67 -23.19
N GLU A 155 -7.79 1.43 -23.72
CA GLU A 155 -7.97 2.86 -23.40
C GLU A 155 -8.10 3.12 -21.88
N ARG A 156 -8.71 2.20 -21.15
CA ARG A 156 -8.86 2.29 -19.69
C ARG A 156 -7.57 1.96 -18.95
N LEU A 157 -6.68 1.14 -19.54
CA LEU A 157 -5.33 0.93 -19.04
C LEU A 157 -4.48 2.19 -19.24
N TYR A 158 -4.60 2.84 -20.40
CA TYR A 158 -3.95 4.12 -20.67
C TYR A 158 -4.39 5.20 -19.69
N ASP A 159 -5.70 5.29 -19.42
CA ASP A 159 -6.23 6.21 -18.41
C ASP A 159 -5.61 5.95 -17.03
N ALA A 160 -5.45 4.69 -16.62
CA ALA A 160 -4.82 4.33 -15.35
C ALA A 160 -3.35 4.74 -15.28
N VAL A 161 -2.60 4.49 -16.36
CA VAL A 161 -1.19 4.90 -16.48
C VAL A 161 -1.07 6.42 -16.47
N ASP A 162 -1.87 7.14 -17.25
CA ASP A 162 -1.88 8.61 -17.24
C ASP A 162 -2.22 9.18 -15.87
N CYS A 163 -3.12 8.52 -15.13
CA CYS A 163 -3.45 8.89 -13.76
C CYS A 163 -2.26 8.71 -12.82
N LEU A 164 -1.61 7.54 -12.83
CA LEU A 164 -0.41 7.29 -12.03
C LEU A 164 0.71 8.28 -12.37
N LEU A 165 0.97 8.50 -13.65
CA LEU A 165 2.00 9.43 -14.12
C LEU A 165 1.73 10.87 -13.70
N SER A 166 0.45 11.26 -13.52
CA SER A 166 0.11 12.58 -12.98
C SER A 166 0.48 12.76 -11.49
N TYR A 167 0.62 11.67 -10.73
CA TYR A 167 1.00 11.71 -9.32
C TYR A 167 2.52 11.57 -9.10
N VAL A 168 3.26 11.17 -10.15
CA VAL A 168 4.70 10.95 -10.04
C VAL A 168 5.42 12.25 -9.73
N ASN A 169 6.18 12.22 -8.63
CA ASN A 169 7.04 13.33 -8.23
C ASN A 169 8.12 13.60 -9.28
N LYS A 170 8.68 14.81 -9.27
CA LYS A 170 9.75 15.21 -10.22
C LYS A 170 10.96 14.27 -10.22
N ASP A 171 11.21 13.62 -9.09
CA ASP A 171 12.29 12.66 -8.86
C ASP A 171 11.94 11.22 -9.24
N GLY A 172 10.75 10.96 -9.82
CA GLY A 172 10.31 9.64 -10.27
C GLY A 172 9.72 8.75 -9.17
N THR A 173 9.39 9.33 -8.02
CA THR A 173 8.81 8.61 -6.88
C THR A 173 7.31 8.80 -6.77
N LEU A 174 6.65 7.95 -5.98
CA LEU A 174 5.22 8.05 -5.71
C LEU A 174 4.98 8.30 -4.21
N SER A 175 4.16 9.30 -3.93
CA SER A 175 3.60 9.53 -2.60
C SER A 175 2.28 8.74 -2.43
N SER A 176 1.42 9.12 -1.49
CA SER A 176 0.22 8.34 -1.17
C SER A 176 -1.01 8.69 -2.01
N ALA A 177 -1.51 9.92 -1.93
CA ALA A 177 -2.75 10.34 -2.56
C ALA A 177 -2.51 11.33 -3.71
N GLU A 178 -1.48 12.16 -3.59
CA GLU A 178 -1.17 13.23 -4.55
C GLU A 178 0.34 13.33 -4.78
N CYS A 179 0.77 14.20 -5.70
CA CYS A 179 2.18 14.52 -5.81
C CYS A 179 2.64 15.34 -4.58
N LYS A 180 3.92 15.25 -4.22
CA LYS A 180 4.55 16.07 -3.19
C LYS A 180 4.55 17.54 -3.61
N ARG A 181 3.67 18.33 -3.00
CA ARG A 181 3.48 19.76 -3.30
C ARG A 181 4.39 20.71 -2.52
N THR A 182 5.03 20.22 -1.46
CA THR A 182 5.85 21.06 -0.58
C THR A 182 7.08 20.30 -0.04
N THR A 183 7.89 20.97 0.76
CA THR A 183 9.13 20.44 1.35
C THR A 183 8.90 19.96 2.79
N SER A 184 9.75 19.04 3.25
CA SER A 184 9.67 18.50 4.62
C SER A 184 9.87 19.54 5.71
N TRP A 185 10.47 20.70 5.40
CA TRP A 185 10.63 21.78 6.37
C TRP A 185 9.30 22.30 6.92
N VAL A 186 8.22 22.17 6.13
CA VAL A 186 6.89 22.58 6.55
C VAL A 186 6.33 21.69 7.67
N GLU A 187 6.86 20.49 7.92
CA GLU A 187 6.45 19.70 9.09
C GLU A 187 6.72 20.40 10.43
N PHE A 188 7.58 21.42 10.46
CA PHE A 188 7.76 22.23 11.66
C PHE A 188 6.46 22.89 12.15
N ILE A 189 5.49 23.14 11.27
CA ILE A 189 4.18 23.70 11.63
C ILE A 189 3.15 22.64 11.99
N ASN A 190 3.51 21.36 12.01
CA ASN A 190 2.59 20.27 12.34
C ASN A 190 1.99 20.51 13.74
N PRO A 191 0.68 20.80 13.84
CA PRO A 191 0.05 21.08 15.13
C PRO A 191 -0.38 19.79 15.83
N SER A 192 -0.27 18.63 15.18
CA SER A 192 -0.60 17.35 15.78
C SER A 192 0.55 16.87 16.66
N GLU A 193 0.27 16.78 17.95
CA GLU A 193 1.18 16.19 18.94
C GLU A 193 1.30 14.67 18.79
N SER A 194 0.32 14.04 18.15
CA SER A 194 0.20 12.57 18.07
C SER A 194 0.61 11.98 16.73
N PHE A 195 0.52 12.74 15.62
CA PHE A 195 0.78 12.20 14.28
C PHE A 195 2.02 12.84 13.67
N ARG A 196 2.98 12.00 13.26
CA ARG A 196 4.21 12.43 12.59
C ARG A 196 4.00 12.52 11.09
N ASN A 197 4.63 13.47 10.40
CA ASN A 197 4.67 13.55 8.93
C ASN A 197 3.28 13.63 8.28
N ILE A 198 2.41 14.53 8.77
CA ILE A 198 1.03 14.69 8.24
C ILE A 198 0.84 15.87 7.31
N ILE A 199 1.82 16.79 7.23
CA ILE A 199 1.65 18.03 6.45
C ILE A 199 2.07 17.80 5.00
N VAL A 200 3.06 16.96 4.76
CA VAL A 200 3.60 16.67 3.42
C VAL A 200 3.23 15.27 2.99
N ASP A 201 2.76 15.10 1.75
CA ASP A 201 2.61 13.77 1.14
C ASP A 201 3.99 13.27 0.66
N TYR A 202 4.69 12.55 1.54
CA TYR A 202 6.03 12.04 1.28
C TYR A 202 6.07 10.95 0.22
N PRO A 203 7.17 10.82 -0.53
CA PRO A 203 7.39 9.62 -1.32
C PRO A 203 7.69 8.43 -0.39
N TYR A 204 7.02 7.31 -0.64
CA TYR A 204 7.13 6.11 0.19
C TYR A 204 7.75 4.95 -0.61
N PRO A 205 8.63 4.12 0.00
CA PRO A 205 9.16 2.92 -0.62
C PRO A 205 8.06 1.98 -1.14
N GLU A 206 6.97 1.85 -0.40
CA GLU A 206 5.85 0.96 -0.72
C GLU A 206 5.11 1.44 -1.97
N CYS A 207 4.71 2.71 -1.98
CA CYS A 207 4.00 3.30 -3.12
C CYS A 207 4.89 3.34 -4.37
N THR A 208 6.16 3.72 -4.23
CA THR A 208 7.12 3.75 -5.34
C THR A 208 7.39 2.35 -5.88
N SER A 209 7.44 1.33 -5.01
CA SER A 209 7.56 -0.06 -5.45
C SER A 209 6.35 -0.53 -6.24
N SER A 210 5.13 -0.24 -5.76
CA SER A 210 3.88 -0.57 -6.46
C SER A 210 3.84 0.05 -7.85
N LEU A 211 4.26 1.31 -7.97
CA LEU A 211 4.39 2.02 -9.25
C LEU A 211 5.32 1.28 -10.21
N ILE A 212 6.54 0.96 -9.78
CA ILE A 212 7.55 0.29 -10.61
C ILE A 212 6.98 -1.04 -11.13
N GLN A 213 6.41 -1.86 -10.25
CA GLN A 213 5.83 -3.15 -10.62
C GLN A 213 4.70 -2.99 -11.64
N ALA A 214 3.80 -2.03 -11.44
CA ALA A 214 2.67 -1.79 -12.34
C ALA A 214 3.14 -1.33 -13.73
N LEU A 215 4.09 -0.40 -13.78
CA LEU A 215 4.65 0.13 -15.01
C LEU A 215 5.46 -0.92 -15.79
N VAL A 216 6.20 -1.79 -15.10
CA VAL A 216 6.92 -2.91 -15.73
C VAL A 216 5.95 -3.90 -16.35
N LEU A 217 4.90 -4.31 -15.63
CA LEU A 217 3.88 -5.20 -16.18
C LEU A 217 3.13 -4.57 -17.35
N PHE A 218 2.76 -3.29 -17.23
CA PHE A 218 2.09 -2.55 -18.30
C PHE A 218 2.95 -2.48 -19.57
N ARG A 219 4.26 -2.20 -19.45
CA ARG A 219 5.19 -2.19 -20.61
C ARG A 219 5.28 -3.54 -21.32
N GLY A 220 5.08 -4.65 -20.60
CA GLY A 220 5.05 -5.97 -21.20
C GLY A 220 3.84 -6.18 -22.14
N ILE A 221 2.74 -5.46 -21.91
CA ILE A 221 1.49 -5.59 -22.67
C ILE A 221 1.35 -4.47 -23.70
N CYS A 222 1.65 -3.22 -23.32
CA CYS A 222 1.55 -2.03 -24.16
C CYS A 222 2.94 -1.36 -24.33
N PRO A 223 3.89 -1.97 -25.05
CA PRO A 223 5.31 -1.56 -25.02
C PRO A 223 5.58 -0.17 -25.61
N MET A 224 4.73 0.33 -26.51
CA MET A 224 4.94 1.60 -27.20
C MET A 224 4.37 2.81 -26.44
N TYR A 225 3.44 2.60 -25.52
CA TYR A 225 2.72 3.69 -24.86
C TYR A 225 3.62 4.39 -23.81
N ARG A 226 3.98 5.65 -24.06
CA ARG A 226 4.83 6.50 -23.17
C ARG A 226 6.14 5.83 -22.71
N HIS A 227 6.72 4.99 -23.57
CA HIS A 227 7.83 4.10 -23.25
C HIS A 227 9.00 4.78 -22.53
N GLU A 228 9.54 5.86 -23.11
CA GLU A 228 10.74 6.54 -22.60
C GLU A 228 10.53 7.15 -21.20
N GLU A 229 9.36 7.75 -20.99
CA GLU A 229 8.99 8.35 -19.72
C GLU A 229 8.83 7.28 -18.64
N ILE A 230 8.12 6.20 -18.95
CA ILE A 230 7.93 5.08 -18.03
C ILE A 230 9.30 4.47 -17.65
N GLU A 231 10.20 4.28 -18.62
CA GLU A 231 11.53 3.75 -18.35
C GLU A 231 12.34 4.65 -17.40
N LYS A 232 12.28 5.96 -17.62
CA LYS A 232 12.94 6.95 -16.77
C LYS A 232 12.39 6.91 -15.34
N ILE A 233 11.08 6.75 -15.18
CA ILE A 233 10.43 6.64 -13.87
C ILE A 233 10.84 5.35 -13.17
N ILE A 234 10.84 4.21 -13.86
CA ILE A 234 11.31 2.92 -13.29
C ILE A 234 12.74 3.04 -12.78
N LYS A 235 13.67 3.59 -13.58
CA LYS A 235 15.08 3.77 -13.20
C LYS A 235 15.24 4.66 -11.97
N ARG A 236 14.49 5.76 -11.93
CA ARG A 236 14.51 6.72 -10.82
C ARG A 236 13.91 6.16 -9.54
N GLY A 237 12.75 5.50 -9.64
CA GLY A 237 12.10 4.83 -8.52
C GLY A 237 13.00 3.75 -7.92
N ALA A 238 13.63 2.91 -8.75
CA ALA A 238 14.60 1.92 -8.28
C ALA A 238 15.79 2.57 -7.54
N SER A 239 16.32 3.66 -8.09
CA SER A 239 17.39 4.43 -7.44
C SER A 239 16.95 5.03 -6.10
N PHE A 240 15.69 5.46 -5.98
CA PHE A 240 15.11 5.93 -4.72
C PHE A 240 15.01 4.82 -3.69
N LEU A 241 14.55 3.63 -4.07
CA LEU A 241 14.50 2.47 -3.17
C LEU A 241 15.91 2.12 -2.66
N GLU A 242 16.92 2.09 -3.54
CA GLU A 242 18.31 1.83 -3.15
C GLU A 242 18.86 2.91 -2.20
N LYS A 243 18.53 4.19 -2.42
CA LYS A 243 19.00 5.32 -1.59
C LYS A 243 18.31 5.42 -0.23
N THR A 244 17.05 5.01 -0.14
CA THR A 244 16.26 5.05 1.11
C THR A 244 16.44 3.80 1.97
N GLN A 245 17.13 2.78 1.45
CA GLN A 245 17.50 1.61 2.23
C GLN A 245 18.35 2.01 3.44
N ARG A 246 18.00 1.51 4.62
CA ARG A 246 18.75 1.74 5.85
C ARG A 246 20.07 0.97 5.82
N LYS A 247 20.99 1.37 6.70
CA LYS A 247 22.32 0.74 6.82
C LYS A 247 22.26 -0.76 7.11
N ASP A 248 21.26 -1.17 7.89
CA ASP A 248 21.00 -2.58 8.25
C ASP A 248 20.37 -3.39 7.12
N GLY A 249 19.97 -2.76 6.01
CA GLY A 249 19.36 -3.39 4.84
C GLY A 249 17.84 -3.29 4.77
N SER A 250 17.18 -2.73 5.78
CA SER A 250 15.72 -2.62 5.85
C SER A 250 15.16 -1.34 5.22
N TRP A 251 13.84 -1.29 5.06
CA TRP A 251 13.07 -0.06 4.80
C TRP A 251 12.03 0.14 5.88
N TYR A 252 11.76 1.40 6.23
CA TYR A 252 10.72 1.76 7.20
C TYR A 252 9.33 1.71 6.57
N GLY A 253 8.37 1.05 7.22
CA GLY A 253 6.99 0.93 6.77
C GLY A 253 6.07 2.01 7.35
N SER A 254 5.38 2.71 6.46
CA SER A 254 4.50 3.84 6.83
C SER A 254 3.02 3.46 6.90
N TRP A 255 2.62 2.38 6.21
CA TRP A 255 1.22 1.95 6.04
C TRP A 255 0.87 0.65 6.76
N ALA A 256 1.87 -0.04 7.30
CA ALA A 256 1.75 -1.23 8.12
C ALA A 256 2.99 -1.38 9.00
N VAL A 257 2.94 -2.29 9.98
CA VAL A 257 4.01 -2.58 10.94
C VAL A 257 5.06 -3.51 10.33
N CYS A 258 6.35 -3.12 10.28
CA CYS A 258 6.84 -1.92 9.60
C CYS A 258 8.01 -2.29 8.67
N PHE A 259 9.07 -2.92 9.20
CA PHE A 259 10.24 -3.29 8.42
C PHE A 259 10.00 -4.54 7.57
N THR A 260 9.30 -5.55 8.09
CA THR A 260 8.93 -6.73 7.29
C THR A 260 8.06 -6.34 6.09
N TYR A 261 7.09 -5.44 6.31
CA TYR A 261 6.20 -4.90 5.30
C TYR A 261 6.94 -4.10 4.22
N ALA A 262 7.67 -3.04 4.60
CA ALA A 262 8.32 -2.19 3.62
C ALA A 262 9.48 -2.90 2.90
N THR A 263 10.19 -3.80 3.58
CA THR A 263 11.24 -4.60 2.93
C THR A 263 10.66 -5.56 1.89
N PHE A 264 9.49 -6.16 2.16
CA PHE A 264 8.75 -6.95 1.17
C PHE A 264 8.40 -6.14 -0.07
N PHE A 265 7.80 -4.95 0.10
CA PHE A 265 7.48 -4.09 -1.04
C PHE A 265 8.75 -3.64 -1.77
N ALA A 266 9.76 -3.13 -1.06
CA ALA A 266 11.00 -2.65 -1.67
C ALA A 266 11.69 -3.74 -2.52
N ILE A 267 11.78 -4.98 -2.02
CA ILE A 267 12.31 -6.10 -2.79
C ILE A 267 11.49 -6.32 -4.07
N LYS A 268 10.16 -6.37 -4.01
CA LYS A 268 9.33 -6.57 -5.22
C LYS A 268 9.58 -5.48 -6.26
N GLY A 269 9.70 -4.22 -5.85
CA GLY A 269 9.96 -3.09 -6.75
C GLY A 269 11.34 -3.16 -7.38
N LEU A 270 12.37 -3.45 -6.57
CA LEU A 270 13.74 -3.64 -7.05
C LEU A 270 13.86 -4.82 -8.02
N VAL A 271 13.22 -5.95 -7.71
CA VAL A 271 13.18 -7.14 -8.57
C VAL A 271 12.48 -6.84 -9.89
N ALA A 272 11.35 -6.14 -9.87
CA ALA A 272 10.69 -5.68 -11.10
C ALA A 272 11.58 -4.74 -11.94
N ALA A 273 12.45 -3.96 -11.30
CA ALA A 273 13.46 -3.14 -11.97
C ALA A 273 14.77 -3.89 -12.33
N GLY A 274 14.78 -5.23 -12.27
CA GLY A 274 15.91 -6.07 -12.68
C GLY A 274 17.01 -6.25 -11.63
N ARG A 275 16.75 -5.91 -10.36
CA ARG A 275 17.67 -6.19 -9.25
C ARG A 275 17.42 -7.57 -8.68
N MET A 276 18.42 -8.42 -8.77
CA MET A 276 18.39 -9.80 -8.29
C MET A 276 19.47 -10.01 -7.22
N TYR A 277 19.39 -11.14 -6.50
CA TYR A 277 20.36 -11.48 -5.45
C TYR A 277 21.82 -11.36 -5.89
N HIS A 278 22.15 -11.83 -7.09
CA HIS A 278 23.54 -11.86 -7.58
C HIS A 278 24.05 -10.48 -8.04
N ASN A 279 23.19 -9.60 -8.55
CA ASN A 279 23.62 -8.31 -9.13
C ASN A 279 23.35 -7.08 -8.24
N SER A 280 22.62 -7.22 -7.12
CA SER A 280 22.24 -6.08 -6.27
C SER A 280 22.70 -6.26 -4.83
N LEU A 281 23.55 -5.34 -4.36
CA LEU A 281 23.93 -5.25 -2.95
C LEU A 281 22.72 -4.95 -2.06
N SER A 282 21.78 -4.12 -2.54
CA SER A 282 20.58 -3.77 -1.79
C SER A 282 19.70 -4.98 -1.53
N ILE A 283 19.48 -5.85 -2.53
CA ILE A 283 18.75 -7.11 -2.34
C ILE A 283 19.44 -8.00 -1.30
N ARG A 284 20.76 -8.18 -1.40
CA ARG A 284 21.50 -9.02 -0.43
C ARG A 284 21.41 -8.49 1.00
N LYS A 285 21.54 -7.17 1.19
CA LYS A 285 21.38 -6.54 2.50
C LYS A 285 19.97 -6.75 3.05
N ALA A 286 18.95 -6.61 2.21
CA ALA A 286 17.56 -6.84 2.59
C ALA A 286 17.30 -8.30 3.01
N CYS A 287 17.83 -9.27 2.26
CA CYS A 287 17.79 -10.68 2.65
C CYS A 287 18.49 -10.90 3.98
N ASN A 288 19.71 -10.39 4.16
CA ASN A 288 20.47 -10.55 5.40
C ASN A 288 19.74 -9.93 6.60
N PHE A 289 19.12 -8.76 6.41
CA PHE A 289 18.25 -8.16 7.43
C PHE A 289 17.14 -9.12 7.85
N LEU A 290 16.33 -9.59 6.91
CA LEU A 290 15.22 -10.50 7.21
C LEU A 290 15.71 -11.78 7.87
N LEU A 291 16.74 -12.43 7.32
CA LEU A 291 17.32 -13.65 7.87
C LEU A 291 17.82 -13.45 9.31
N SER A 292 18.42 -12.30 9.63
CA SER A 292 18.87 -11.97 10.99
C SER A 292 17.74 -11.81 12.01
N LYS A 293 16.49 -11.65 11.54
CA LYS A 293 15.29 -11.48 12.38
C LYS A 293 14.41 -12.74 12.45
N GLN A 294 14.79 -13.82 11.76
CA GLN A 294 14.03 -15.07 11.82
C GLN A 294 14.11 -15.67 13.24
N LEU A 295 12.96 -15.96 13.82
CA LEU A 295 12.87 -16.60 15.14
C LEU A 295 13.36 -18.05 15.08
N ILE A 296 13.67 -18.62 16.24
CA ILE A 296 14.08 -20.03 16.36
C ILE A 296 13.01 -20.99 15.84
N THR A 297 11.72 -20.63 15.96
CA THR A 297 10.59 -21.40 15.45
C THR A 297 10.56 -21.43 13.91
N GLY A 298 11.03 -20.36 13.26
CA GLY A 298 11.06 -20.23 11.80
C GLY A 298 10.26 -19.04 11.26
N GLY A 299 9.41 -18.42 12.08
CA GLY A 299 8.64 -17.24 11.70
C GLY A 299 9.33 -15.91 11.98
N TRP A 300 8.60 -14.83 11.70
CA TRP A 300 8.93 -13.46 12.06
C TRP A 300 7.77 -12.86 12.86
N GLY A 301 8.10 -11.98 13.78
CA GLY A 301 7.13 -11.21 14.53
C GLY A 301 7.69 -9.84 14.86
N GLU A 302 6.89 -8.82 14.59
CA GLU A 302 7.27 -7.42 14.71
C GLU A 302 6.22 -6.69 15.55
N ASN A 303 6.65 -6.03 16.62
CA ASN A 303 5.75 -5.30 17.50
C ASN A 303 5.45 -3.91 16.92
N TYR A 304 4.24 -3.39 17.16
CA TYR A 304 3.81 -2.07 16.70
C TYR A 304 4.72 -0.92 17.16
N LEU A 305 5.43 -1.09 18.30
CA LEU A 305 6.44 -0.14 18.78
C LEU A 305 7.54 0.12 17.77
N SER A 306 7.78 -0.80 16.83
CA SER A 306 8.75 -0.62 15.74
C SER A 306 8.46 0.62 14.89
N CYS A 307 7.18 0.98 14.72
CA CYS A 307 6.78 2.21 14.06
C CYS A 307 7.14 3.45 14.89
N GLN A 308 6.94 3.39 16.21
CA GLN A 308 7.12 4.54 17.10
C GLN A 308 8.60 4.89 17.30
N ILE A 309 9.46 3.88 17.46
CA ILE A 309 10.89 4.07 17.70
C ILE A 309 11.73 4.02 16.42
N GLU A 310 11.13 3.71 15.27
CA GLU A 310 11.78 3.58 13.97
C GLU A 310 12.94 2.56 13.96
N GLU A 311 12.78 1.46 14.70
CA GLU A 311 13.72 0.33 14.79
C GLU A 311 12.97 -1.00 14.92
N TYR A 312 13.55 -2.11 14.45
CA TYR A 312 12.90 -3.42 14.52
C TYR A 312 12.76 -3.89 15.97
N VAL A 313 11.54 -3.93 16.49
CA VAL A 313 11.21 -4.50 17.79
C VAL A 313 10.61 -5.88 17.59
N CYS A 314 11.35 -6.91 17.99
CA CYS A 314 10.88 -8.28 17.96
C CYS A 314 9.71 -8.47 18.94
N SER A 315 8.60 -9.06 18.48
CA SER A 315 7.44 -9.39 19.35
C SER A 315 7.69 -10.63 20.23
N GLY A 316 8.82 -11.33 20.06
CA GLY A 316 9.17 -12.55 20.79
C GLY A 316 8.41 -13.81 20.34
N SER A 317 7.40 -13.67 19.48
CA SER A 317 6.60 -14.78 18.95
C SER A 317 6.30 -14.59 17.45
N PRO A 318 6.19 -15.66 16.67
CA PRO A 318 5.95 -15.55 15.24
C PRO A 318 4.53 -15.06 14.96
N HIS A 319 4.40 -14.18 13.97
CA HIS A 319 3.15 -13.59 13.50
C HIS A 319 2.90 -14.00 12.05
N ALA A 320 1.70 -14.49 11.73
CA ALA A 320 1.37 -15.06 10.41
C ALA A 320 1.63 -14.06 9.27
N VAL A 321 1.17 -12.81 9.42
CA VAL A 321 1.37 -11.75 8.41
C VAL A 321 2.85 -11.37 8.24
N ASN A 322 3.59 -11.06 9.32
CA ASN A 322 5.02 -10.71 9.21
C ASN A 322 5.84 -11.88 8.66
N THR A 323 5.54 -13.11 9.10
CA THR A 323 6.17 -14.34 8.60
C THR A 323 5.94 -14.48 7.10
N ALA A 324 4.70 -14.33 6.64
CA ALA A 324 4.36 -14.44 5.23
C ALA A 324 5.01 -13.33 4.38
N MET A 325 5.03 -12.08 4.85
CA MET A 325 5.69 -10.98 4.14
C MET A 325 7.21 -11.19 4.04
N ALA A 326 7.87 -11.57 5.14
CA ALA A 326 9.30 -11.89 5.13
C ALA A 326 9.61 -13.08 4.21
N MET A 327 8.78 -14.12 4.26
CA MET A 327 8.90 -15.29 3.38
C MET A 327 8.75 -14.90 1.90
N LEU A 328 7.72 -14.13 1.54
CA LEU A 328 7.52 -13.64 0.18
C LEU A 328 8.70 -12.77 -0.28
N ALA A 329 9.19 -11.89 0.58
CA ALA A 329 10.34 -11.03 0.28
C ALA A 329 11.58 -11.88 -0.07
N LEU A 330 11.88 -12.88 0.75
CA LEU A 330 12.99 -13.80 0.50
C LEU A 330 12.77 -14.64 -0.78
N LEU A 331 11.54 -15.10 -1.05
CA LEU A 331 11.21 -15.81 -2.29
C LEU A 331 11.45 -14.92 -3.52
N TYR A 332 10.89 -13.71 -3.55
CA TYR A 332 11.08 -12.79 -4.68
C TYR A 332 12.54 -12.36 -4.86
N ALA A 333 13.30 -12.26 -3.76
CA ALA A 333 14.72 -11.96 -3.83
C ALA A 333 15.57 -13.11 -4.41
N GLY A 334 15.03 -14.31 -4.56
CA GLY A 334 15.77 -15.48 -5.04
C GLY A 334 16.53 -16.23 -3.94
N GLN A 335 16.09 -16.10 -2.68
CA GLN A 335 16.72 -16.79 -1.56
C GLN A 335 16.56 -18.31 -1.67
N ILE A 336 15.47 -18.79 -2.28
CA ILE A 336 15.21 -20.23 -2.40
C ILE A 336 16.28 -20.94 -3.24
N GLU A 337 16.82 -20.28 -4.26
CA GLU A 337 17.94 -20.74 -5.10
C GLU A 337 19.27 -20.80 -4.34
N TYR A 338 19.47 -19.93 -3.35
CA TYR A 338 20.70 -19.85 -2.58
C TYR A 338 20.70 -20.76 -1.34
N ASP A 339 19.71 -20.59 -0.46
CA ASP A 339 19.49 -21.42 0.71
C ASP A 339 17.98 -21.49 1.02
N PRO A 340 17.31 -22.62 0.76
CA PRO A 340 15.89 -22.78 1.02
C PRO A 340 15.56 -23.04 2.50
N THR A 341 16.55 -23.29 3.38
CA THR A 341 16.34 -23.68 4.77
C THR A 341 15.47 -22.69 5.57
N PRO A 342 15.73 -21.37 5.51
CA PRO A 342 14.89 -20.39 6.19
C PRO A 342 13.43 -20.43 5.71
N LEU A 343 13.21 -20.71 4.42
CA LEU A 343 11.89 -20.76 3.81
C LEU A 343 11.12 -22.04 4.21
N TYR A 344 11.80 -23.19 4.33
CA TYR A 344 11.17 -24.41 4.88
C TYR A 344 10.69 -24.20 6.32
N ARG A 345 11.51 -23.53 7.15
CA ARG A 345 11.14 -23.20 8.53
C ARG A 345 9.95 -22.24 8.58
N ALA A 346 9.93 -21.21 7.73
CA ALA A 346 8.82 -20.28 7.60
C ALA A 346 7.52 -20.97 7.16
N ALA A 347 7.61 -21.85 6.15
CA ALA A 347 6.46 -22.62 5.66
C ALA A 347 5.89 -23.53 6.74
N LYS A 348 6.75 -24.25 7.47
CA LYS A 348 6.33 -25.08 8.61
C LYS A 348 5.63 -24.25 9.68
N GLU A 349 6.16 -23.07 10.00
CA GLU A 349 5.55 -22.17 10.98
C GLU A 349 4.15 -21.73 10.55
N LEU A 350 3.97 -21.30 9.30
CA LEU A 350 2.66 -20.92 8.77
C LEU A 350 1.68 -22.10 8.75
N ILE A 351 2.11 -23.29 8.30
CA ILE A 351 1.27 -24.49 8.29
C ILE A 351 0.80 -24.84 9.71
N ASN A 352 1.70 -24.73 10.70
CA ASN A 352 1.36 -24.98 12.11
C ASN A 352 0.41 -23.94 12.71
N MET A 353 0.40 -22.71 12.19
CA MET A 353 -0.54 -21.66 12.61
C MET A 353 -1.92 -21.81 11.99
N GLN A 354 -2.07 -22.59 10.91
CA GLN A 354 -3.35 -22.74 10.24
C GLN A 354 -4.36 -23.42 11.18
N MET A 355 -5.53 -22.80 11.30
CA MET A 355 -6.64 -23.29 12.11
C MET A 355 -7.43 -24.37 11.35
N GLU A 356 -8.24 -25.16 12.05
CA GLU A 356 -9.05 -26.24 11.46
C GLU A 356 -9.94 -25.75 10.29
N GLY A 357 -10.46 -24.53 10.36
CA GLY A 357 -11.26 -23.92 9.30
C GLY A 357 -10.45 -23.42 8.09
N GLY A 358 -9.12 -23.62 8.06
CA GLY A 358 -8.22 -23.14 7.01
C GLY A 358 -7.78 -21.69 7.16
N GLU A 359 -8.43 -20.92 8.03
CA GLU A 359 -8.04 -19.55 8.40
C GLU A 359 -6.77 -19.51 9.26
N PHE A 360 -6.21 -18.32 9.41
CA PHE A 360 -5.11 -18.05 10.34
C PHE A 360 -5.60 -17.23 11.55
N PRO A 361 -4.97 -17.38 12.72
CA PRO A 361 -5.40 -16.69 13.94
C PRO A 361 -5.34 -15.17 13.76
N GLN A 362 -6.29 -14.47 14.37
CA GLN A 362 -6.16 -13.03 14.57
C GLN A 362 -5.09 -12.79 15.62
N GLN A 363 -4.03 -12.07 15.22
CA GLN A 363 -2.91 -11.71 16.10
C GLN A 363 -2.87 -10.18 16.26
N GLU A 364 -1.73 -9.65 16.72
CA GLU A 364 -1.51 -8.21 16.92
C GLU A 364 -1.77 -7.38 15.66
N ILE A 365 -2.01 -6.08 15.86
CA ILE A 365 -2.41 -5.17 14.80
C ILE A 365 -1.24 -4.94 13.84
N VAL A 366 -1.52 -5.01 12.53
CA VAL A 366 -0.52 -4.84 11.47
C VAL A 366 -0.66 -3.56 10.67
N GLY A 367 -1.82 -2.91 10.64
CA GLY A 367 -2.00 -1.64 9.94
C GLY A 367 -1.48 -0.48 10.78
N ASN A 368 -0.83 0.48 10.12
CA ASN A 368 -0.24 1.66 10.74
C ASN A 368 -0.49 2.89 9.86
N PHE A 369 -0.71 4.04 10.50
CA PHE A 369 -0.74 5.34 9.85
C PHE A 369 -0.06 6.37 10.76
N ASN A 370 0.88 7.12 10.20
CA ASN A 370 1.63 8.20 10.86
C ASN A 370 2.28 7.81 12.21
N SER A 371 2.65 6.53 12.34
CA SER A 371 3.38 5.94 13.48
C SER A 371 2.62 5.90 14.81
N SER A 372 1.33 6.25 14.80
CA SER A 372 0.52 6.39 16.02
C SER A 372 -0.92 5.89 15.90
N LEU A 373 -1.45 5.73 14.69
CA LEU A 373 -2.77 5.14 14.46
C LEU A 373 -2.61 3.70 13.96
N PHE A 374 -3.08 2.74 14.76
CA PHE A 374 -3.02 1.32 14.42
C PHE A 374 -4.41 0.80 14.10
N PHE A 375 -4.51 -0.03 13.05
CA PHE A 375 -5.79 -0.57 12.59
C PHE A 375 -5.65 -1.96 11.94
N ASN A 376 -6.74 -2.71 11.90
CA ASN A 376 -6.73 -4.07 11.37
C ASN A 376 -7.03 -4.10 9.87
N TYR A 377 -6.11 -4.70 9.11
CA TYR A 377 -6.40 -5.28 7.81
C TYR A 377 -6.88 -6.72 8.00
N THR A 378 -8.19 -6.92 8.13
CA THR A 378 -8.76 -8.20 8.55
C THR A 378 -8.38 -9.35 7.62
N ASN A 379 -8.28 -9.11 6.31
CA ASN A 379 -7.96 -10.17 5.35
C ASN A 379 -6.47 -10.51 5.28
N TYR A 380 -5.56 -9.69 5.85
CA TYR A 380 -4.12 -9.93 5.76
C TYR A 380 -3.70 -11.27 6.37
N ARG A 381 -4.36 -11.69 7.46
CA ARG A 381 -4.09 -12.97 8.13
C ARG A 381 -4.30 -14.17 7.20
N ASN A 382 -5.21 -14.09 6.24
CA ASN A 382 -5.45 -15.16 5.27
C ASN A 382 -4.70 -14.92 3.96
N LEU A 383 -4.79 -13.69 3.43
CA LEU A 383 -4.18 -13.26 2.17
C LEU A 383 -2.69 -13.58 2.09
N PHE A 384 -1.89 -13.08 3.05
CA PHE A 384 -0.44 -13.18 2.93
C PHE A 384 0.08 -14.60 3.15
N PRO A 385 -0.38 -15.38 4.15
CA PRO A 385 0.05 -16.77 4.28
C PRO A 385 -0.30 -17.64 3.07
N ILE A 386 -1.50 -17.50 2.50
CA ILE A 386 -1.89 -18.19 1.27
C ILE A 386 -0.95 -17.81 0.12
N TRP A 387 -0.65 -16.51 -0.03
CA TRP A 387 0.28 -16.04 -1.06
C TRP A 387 1.69 -16.63 -0.86
N ALA A 388 2.21 -16.57 0.36
CA ALA A 388 3.55 -17.03 0.69
C ALA A 388 3.71 -18.54 0.46
N LEU A 389 2.79 -19.34 0.98
CA LEU A 389 2.81 -20.80 0.82
C LEU A 389 2.58 -21.22 -0.64
N GLY A 390 1.69 -20.51 -1.36
CA GLY A 390 1.43 -20.76 -2.77
C GLY A 390 2.65 -20.48 -3.66
N GLU A 391 3.26 -19.31 -3.50
CA GLU A 391 4.51 -18.96 -4.20
C GLU A 391 5.64 -19.95 -3.86
N PHE A 392 5.74 -20.33 -2.59
CA PHE A 392 6.74 -21.30 -2.15
C PHE A 392 6.54 -22.67 -2.82
N ARG A 393 5.32 -23.21 -2.77
CA ARG A 393 4.98 -24.47 -3.44
C ARG A 393 5.29 -24.41 -4.93
N ARG A 394 4.86 -23.34 -5.60
CA ARG A 394 5.06 -23.16 -7.04
C ARG A 394 6.56 -23.18 -7.41
N ARG A 395 7.39 -22.45 -6.66
CA ARG A 395 8.85 -22.40 -6.89
C ARG A 395 9.55 -23.73 -6.56
N LEU A 396 9.11 -24.44 -5.53
CA LEU A 396 9.65 -25.77 -5.22
C LEU A 396 9.35 -26.79 -6.32
N LEU A 397 8.14 -26.77 -6.88
CA LEU A 397 7.77 -27.66 -7.99
C LEU A 397 8.58 -27.34 -9.26
N ALA A 398 8.77 -26.05 -9.56
CA ALA A 398 9.59 -25.61 -10.70
C ALA A 398 11.08 -25.97 -10.60
N LYS A 399 11.58 -26.35 -9.41
CA LYS A 399 12.95 -26.88 -9.24
C LYS A 399 13.05 -28.40 -9.41
N ARG A 400 11.94 -29.11 -9.33
CA ARG A 400 11.89 -30.59 -9.38
C ARG A 400 11.63 -31.10 -10.80
N GLY A 401 10.94 -30.33 -11.62
CA GLY A 401 10.87 -30.53 -13.07
C GLY A 401 12.01 -29.79 -13.75
#